data_AF-A0A098TJV1-F1
#
_entry.id   AF-A0A098TJV1-F1
#
_cell.length_a   1.000
_cell.length_b   1.000
_cell.length_c   1.000
_cell.angle_alpha   90.00
_cell.angle_beta   90.00
_cell.angle_gamma   90.00
#
_symmetry.space_group_name_H-M   'P 1'
#
loop_
_entity.id
_entity.type
_entity.pdbx_description
1 polymer ?
#
loop_
_entity_poly.entity_id
_entity_poly.type
_entity_poly.pdbx_seq_one_letter_code
_entity_poly.pdbx_strand_id
1 'polypeptide(L)'
;MIVEGLCDDGMPTAYARVTTGDQADATATMILATLNTIMSGNVSRVGLATIIDYLTLADSIAALKEILPETRMDISGIETKAS
;
A
#
# COMPACT_ATOMS: atom_id res chain seq x y z
N MET A 1 3.09 -2.64 9.56
CA MET A 1 3.69 -1.39 9.04
C MET A 1 2.78 -0.22 9.38
N ILE A 2 3.33 0.92 9.80
CA ILE A 2 2.59 2.19 9.98
C ILE A 2 3.25 3.24 9.09
N VAL A 3 2.44 4.03 8.39
CA VAL A 3 2.88 5.16 7.57
C VAL A 3 2.12 6.40 7.99
N GLU A 4 2.81 7.53 8.05
CA GLU A 4 2.27 8.83 8.43
C GLU A 4 2.14 9.72 7.19
N GLY A 5 0.97 10.33 7.00
CA GLY A 5 0.82 11.45 6.06
C GLY A 5 1.09 12.74 6.82
N LEU A 6 1.96 13.60 6.30
CA LEU A 6 2.33 14.87 6.93
C LEU A 6 1.76 16.06 6.15
N CYS A 7 1.39 17.12 6.86
CA CYS A 7 1.15 18.45 6.31
C CYS A 7 2.47 19.17 5.98
N ASP A 8 2.40 20.29 5.26
CA ASP A 8 3.57 21.09 4.87
C ASP A 8 4.37 21.64 6.08
N ASP A 9 3.73 21.74 7.24
CA ASP A 9 4.34 22.13 8.52
C ASP A 9 5.02 20.96 9.27
N GLY A 10 5.01 19.76 8.67
CA GLY A 10 5.57 18.53 9.24
C GLY A 10 4.66 17.85 10.27
N MET A 11 3.47 18.37 10.53
CA MET A 11 2.53 17.75 11.47
C MET A 11 1.79 16.58 10.79
N PRO A 12 1.58 15.45 11.47
CA PRO A 12 0.80 14.37 10.89
C PRO A 12 -0.66 14.78 10.65
N THR A 13 -1.21 14.36 9.51
CA THR A 13 -2.63 14.57 9.15
C THR A 13 -3.41 13.25 9.15
N ALA A 14 -2.72 12.13 8.94
CA ALA A 14 -3.32 10.81 8.90
C ALA A 14 -2.29 9.71 9.19
N TYR A 15 -2.79 8.59 9.69
CA TYR A 15 -2.03 7.36 9.85
C TYR A 15 -2.68 6.25 9.05
N ALA A 16 -1.86 5.49 8.34
CA ALA A 16 -2.26 4.22 7.74
C ALA A 16 -1.49 3.10 8.43
N ARG A 17 -2.21 2.10 8.96
CA ARG A 17 -1.61 0.89 9.51
C ARG A 17 -2.03 -0.30 8.68
N VAL A 18 -1.04 -1.06 8.23
CA VAL A 18 -1.25 -2.39 7.64
C VAL A 18 -0.72 -3.43 8.62
N THR A 19 -1.58 -4.34 9.03
CA THR A 19 -1.26 -5.50 9.86
C THR A 19 -1.46 -6.75 9.02
N THR A 20 -0.42 -7.55 8.88
CA THR A 20 -0.38 -8.76 8.03
C THR A 20 0.52 -9.80 8.70
N GLY A 21 0.68 -10.97 8.09
CA GLY A 21 1.62 -12.02 8.49
C GLY A 21 3.10 -11.60 8.37
N ASP A 22 3.95 -12.57 8.01
CA ASP A 22 5.39 -12.32 7.96
C ASP A 22 5.78 -11.24 6.94
N GLN A 23 6.78 -10.43 7.30
CA GLN A 23 7.21 -9.32 6.47
C GLN A 23 7.81 -9.79 5.13
N ALA A 24 8.53 -10.91 5.12
CA ALA A 24 9.11 -11.47 3.90
C ALA A 24 8.01 -11.94 2.95
N ASP A 25 6.98 -12.61 3.46
CA ASP A 25 5.84 -13.07 2.67
C ASP A 25 5.03 -11.89 2.11
N ALA A 26 4.79 -10.85 2.91
CA ALA A 26 4.13 -9.65 2.45
C ALA A 26 4.92 -8.96 1.33
N THR A 27 6.25 -8.89 1.48
CA THR A 27 7.13 -8.30 0.46
C THR A 27 7.13 -9.12 -0.83
N ALA A 28 7.25 -10.45 -0.74
CA ALA A 28 7.21 -11.34 -1.89
C ALA A 28 5.86 -11.25 -2.62
N THR A 29 4.76 -11.18 -1.86
CA THR A 29 3.41 -11.02 -2.41
C THR A 29 3.29 -9.71 -3.20
N MET A 30 3.80 -8.60 -2.68
CA MET A 30 3.79 -7.31 -3.39
C MET A 30 4.62 -7.34 -4.68
N ILE A 31 5.77 -8.00 -4.69
CA ILE A 31 6.58 -8.18 -5.89
C ILE A 31 5.81 -8.99 -6.93
N LEU A 32 5.22 -10.12 -6.54
CA LEU A 32 4.47 -10.99 -7.46
C LEU A 32 3.22 -10.31 -8.03
N ALA A 33 2.46 -9.60 -7.20
CA ALA A 33 1.29 -8.84 -7.66
C ALA A 33 1.66 -7.77 -8.69
N THR A 34 2.79 -7.09 -8.48
CA THR A 34 3.31 -6.08 -9.41
C THR A 34 3.70 -6.74 -10.74
N LEU A 35 4.43 -7.85 -10.70
CA LEU A 35 4.84 -8.59 -11.90
C LEU A 35 3.64 -9.13 -12.68
N ASN A 36 2.63 -9.68 -12.00
CA ASN A 36 1.40 -10.17 -12.64
C ASN A 36 0.69 -9.06 -13.40
N THR A 37 0.64 -7.84 -12.83
CA THR A 37 0.04 -6.68 -13.49
C THR A 37 0.81 -6.28 -14.75
N ILE A 38 2.15 -6.24 -14.66
CA ILE A 38 3.02 -5.96 -15.82
C ILE A 38 2.81 -7.02 -16.92
N MET A 39 2.79 -8.31 -16.54
CA MET A 39 2.65 -9.42 -17.48
C MET A 39 1.26 -9.50 -18.13
N SER A 40 0.22 -9.03 -17.44
CA SER A 40 -1.15 -8.98 -17.98
C SER A 40 -1.30 -8.00 -19.15
N GLY A 41 -0.31 -7.13 -19.39
CA GLY A 41 -0.33 -6.15 -20.49
C GLY A 41 -1.29 -4.99 -20.28
N ASN A 42 -1.97 -4.92 -19.13
CA ASN A 42 -2.95 -3.87 -18.82
C ASN A 42 -2.30 -2.50 -18.56
N VAL A 43 -1.00 -2.45 -18.29
CA VAL A 43 -0.26 -1.22 -18.04
C VAL A 43 1.06 -1.27 -18.79
N SER A 44 1.20 -0.45 -19.84
CA SER A 44 2.47 -0.28 -20.54
C SER A 44 3.16 0.99 -20.02
N ARG A 45 4.17 0.82 -19.18
CA ARG A 45 5.14 1.86 -18.86
C ARG A 45 6.53 1.46 -19.36
N VAL A 46 7.19 2.38 -20.03
CA VAL A 46 8.57 2.22 -20.52
C VAL A 46 9.49 3.03 -19.61
N GLY A 47 10.57 2.41 -19.15
CA GLY A 47 11.56 3.05 -18.28
C GLY A 47 11.33 2.76 -16.79
N LEU A 48 11.85 3.65 -15.94
CA LEU A 48 11.84 3.50 -14.49
C LEU A 48 10.42 3.73 -13.96
N ALA A 49 9.93 2.77 -13.18
CA ALA A 49 8.59 2.80 -12.60
C ALA A 49 8.63 2.32 -11.14
N THR A 50 7.58 2.64 -10.41
CA THR A 50 7.38 2.30 -9.01
C THR A 50 6.13 1.41 -8.87
N ILE A 51 5.96 0.75 -7.72
CA ILE A 51 4.82 -0.15 -7.48
C ILE A 51 3.48 0.58 -7.67
N ILE A 52 3.40 1.85 -7.25
CA ILE A 52 2.17 2.66 -7.34
C ILE A 52 1.75 2.97 -8.79
N ASP A 53 2.63 2.73 -9.74
CA ASP A 53 2.31 2.89 -11.16
C ASP A 53 1.54 1.69 -11.74
N TYR A 54 1.51 0.57 -11.00
CA TYR A 54 0.87 -0.69 -11.41
C TYR A 54 -0.25 -1.12 -10.47
N LEU A 55 -0.08 -0.91 -9.17
CA LEU A 55 -1.05 -1.33 -8.17
C LEU A 55 -1.63 -0.11 -7.45
N THR A 56 -2.96 -0.02 -7.40
CA THR A 56 -3.59 0.88 -6.44
C THR A 56 -3.39 0.33 -5.03
N LEU A 57 -3.66 1.17 -4.02
CA LEU A 57 -3.67 0.72 -2.64
C LEU A 57 -4.68 -0.43 -2.43
N ALA A 58 -5.86 -0.35 -3.05
CA ALA A 58 -6.88 -1.39 -2.95
C ALA A 58 -6.40 -2.72 -3.55
N ASP A 59 -5.76 -2.68 -4.72
CA ASP A 59 -5.20 -3.87 -5.38
C ASP A 59 -4.08 -4.49 -4.54
N SER A 60 -3.25 -3.64 -3.92
CA SER A 60 -2.17 -4.07 -3.03
C SER A 60 -2.73 -4.84 -1.82
N ILE A 61 -3.77 -4.30 -1.18
CA ILE A 61 -4.42 -4.96 -0.03
C ILE A 61 -5.16 -6.23 -0.46
N ALA A 62 -5.79 -6.24 -1.64
CA ALA A 62 -6.45 -7.42 -2.18
C ALA A 62 -5.44 -8.56 -2.42
N ALA A 63 -4.33 -8.27 -3.09
CA ALA A 63 -3.27 -9.25 -3.34
C ALA A 63 -2.67 -9.80 -2.04
N LEU A 64 -2.46 -8.94 -1.04
CA LEU A 64 -2.03 -9.39 0.29
C LEU A 64 -3.05 -10.31 0.94
N LYS A 65 -4.35 -10.01 0.85
CA LYS A 65 -5.41 -10.86 1.43
C LYS A 65 -5.57 -12.21 0.74
N GLU A 66 -5.18 -12.35 -0.53
CA GLU A 66 -5.22 -13.63 -1.23
C GLU A 66 -4.23 -14.64 -0.65
N ILE A 67 -3.06 -14.17 -0.19
CA ILE A 67 -1.97 -15.01 0.33
C ILE A 67 -1.92 -15.00 1.87
N LEU A 68 -2.15 -13.82 2.46
CA LEU A 68 -2.12 -13.50 3.88
C LEU A 68 -3.52 -13.02 4.32
N PRO A 69 -4.50 -13.93 4.48
CA PRO A 69 -5.92 -13.59 4.66
C PRO A 69 -6.23 -12.79 5.92
N GLU A 70 -5.33 -12.78 6.89
CA GLU A 70 -5.38 -11.95 8.10
C GLU A 70 -5.02 -10.48 7.85
N THR A 71 -4.62 -10.11 6.64
CA THR A 71 -4.27 -8.73 6.27
C THR A 71 -5.41 -7.77 6.57
N ARG A 72 -5.10 -6.74 7.36
CA ARG A 72 -6.00 -5.64 7.74
C ARG A 72 -5.34 -4.31 7.46
N MET A 73 -6.14 -3.35 7.05
CA MET A 73 -5.73 -1.96 6.89
C MET A 73 -6.67 -1.06 7.68
N ASP A 74 -6.08 -0.18 8.48
CA ASP A 74 -6.80 0.85 9.22
C ASP A 74 -6.23 2.22 8.80
N ILE A 75 -7.13 3.16 8.48
CA ILE A 75 -6.77 4.55 8.19
C ILE A 75 -7.47 5.42 9.22
N SER A 76 -6.69 6.21 9.95
CA SER A 76 -7.20 7.16 10.94
C SER A 76 -6.72 8.56 10.56
N GLY A 77 -7.66 9.47 10.34
CA GLY A 77 -7.35 10.90 10.27
C GLY A 77 -7.07 11.45 11.67
N ILE A 78 -6.23 12.47 11.78
CA ILE A 78 -6.15 13.27 13.00
C ILE A 78 -7.30 14.28 12.95
N GLU A 79 -8.24 14.19 13.89
CA GLU A 79 -9.22 15.26 14.09
C GLU A 79 -8.46 16.54 14.43
N THR A 80 -8.43 17.49 13.49
CA THR A 80 -8.00 18.85 13.79
C THR A 80 -8.97 19.41 14.81
N LYS A 81 -8.55 19.54 16.08
CA LYS A 81 -9.24 20.39 17.05
C LYS A 81 -9.26 21.79 16.46
N ALA A 82 -10.42 22.20 15.92
CA ALA A 82 -10.67 23.59 15.57
C ALA A 82 -10.41 24.43 16.82
N SER A 83 -9.43 25.33 16.72
CA SER A 83 -9.15 26.34 17.73
C SER A 83 -10.09 27.52 17.58
#